data_AF-A0AAN6RBA3-F1
#
_entry.id   AF-A0AAN6RBA3-F1
#
_cell.length_a   1.000
_cell.length_b   1.000
_cell.length_c   1.000
_cell.angle_alpha   90.00
_cell.angle_beta   90.00
_cell.angle_gamma   90.00
#
_symmetry.space_group_name_H-M   'P 1'
#
loop_
_entity.id
_entity.type
_entity.pdbx_description
1 polymer ?
#
loop_
_entity_poly.entity_id
_entity_poly.type
_entity_poly.pdbx_seq_one_letter_code
_entity_poly.pdbx_strand_id
1 'polypeptide(L)'
;MAHNIPLALLTFIKYLSKPVLKFYYDQIKKAAPLENAVDNFWNNTLPHYFTQDKFYGIEQEQRSLEEAIEARADCFIRYIRHGYPIKVVLMETRRRGSEAQQSTWEQAVRQLTNYLKLVRTEQHQHAANEILYAAVTIGTYVRFYYLVPKELELRDYKSTRTGDYYELKDDEGEVHKILTEFVAKTYHWE
;
A
#
# COMPACT_ATOMS: atom_id res chain seq x y z
N MET A 1 16.09 -35.74 -11.82
CA MET A 1 15.16 -35.19 -12.82
C MET A 1 14.13 -34.37 -12.07
N ALA A 2 14.35 -33.06 -11.97
CA ALA A 2 13.45 -32.15 -11.29
C ALA A 2 12.26 -31.86 -12.22
N HIS A 3 11.05 -32.09 -11.73
CA HIS A 3 9.84 -31.74 -12.46
C HIS A 3 9.74 -30.21 -12.58
N ASN A 4 9.94 -29.73 -13.80
CA ASN A 4 9.42 -28.45 -14.25
C ASN A 4 7.90 -28.49 -14.09
N ILE A 5 7.39 -27.86 -13.02
CA ILE A 5 5.99 -27.46 -12.99
C ILE A 5 5.90 -26.28 -13.97
N PRO A 6 5.19 -26.41 -15.10
CA PRO A 6 4.94 -25.27 -15.96
C PRO A 6 4.20 -24.24 -15.11
N LEU A 7 4.58 -22.97 -15.21
CA LEU A 7 3.86 -21.82 -14.68
C LEU A 7 2.52 -21.70 -15.43
N ALA A 8 1.68 -22.71 -15.32
CA ALA A 8 0.40 -22.83 -15.98
C ALA A 8 -0.53 -21.85 -15.27
N LEU A 9 -0.87 -20.77 -15.99
CA LEU A 9 -2.13 -20.04 -15.86
C LEU A 9 -2.67 -20.01 -14.43
N LEU A 10 -1.96 -19.36 -13.51
CA LEU A 10 -2.63 -18.75 -12.37
C LEU A 10 -3.61 -17.77 -12.99
N THR A 11 -4.87 -18.20 -13.14
CA THR A 11 -5.97 -17.34 -13.54
C THR A 11 -5.88 -16.11 -12.67
N PHE A 12 -5.51 -14.99 -13.29
CA PHE A 12 -5.40 -13.70 -12.65
C PHE A 12 -6.80 -13.35 -12.13
N ILE A 13 -7.06 -13.64 -10.85
CA ILE A 13 -8.31 -13.22 -10.22
C ILE A 13 -8.16 -11.73 -9.96
N LYS A 14 -8.63 -10.96 -10.94
CA LYS A 14 -8.96 -9.56 -10.84
C LYS A 14 -9.61 -9.29 -9.49
N TYR A 15 -9.01 -8.46 -8.64
CA TYR A 15 -9.58 -8.16 -7.33
C TYR A 15 -10.96 -7.49 -7.46
N LEU A 16 -11.23 -6.72 -8.52
CA LEU A 16 -12.55 -6.18 -8.84
C LEU A 16 -13.55 -7.21 -9.37
N SER A 17 -13.14 -8.45 -9.63
CA SER A 17 -14.10 -9.55 -9.85
C SER A 17 -14.78 -9.96 -8.54
N LYS A 18 -14.26 -9.53 -7.38
CA LYS A 18 -14.87 -9.80 -6.07
C LYS A 18 -15.98 -8.78 -5.79
N PRO A 19 -17.22 -9.22 -5.49
CA PRO A 19 -18.35 -8.31 -5.32
C PRO A 19 -18.13 -7.20 -4.28
N VAL A 20 -17.46 -7.51 -3.17
CA VAL A 20 -17.18 -6.55 -2.10
C VAL A 20 -16.21 -5.45 -2.56
N LEU A 21 -15.14 -5.81 -3.26
CA LEU A 21 -14.17 -4.82 -3.76
C LEU A 21 -14.75 -3.97 -4.88
N LYS A 22 -15.54 -4.60 -5.76
CA LYS A 22 -16.31 -3.88 -6.77
C LYS A 22 -17.27 -2.86 -6.12
N PHE A 23 -18.00 -3.27 -5.07
CA PHE A 23 -18.89 -2.37 -4.35
C PHE A 23 -18.15 -1.14 -3.82
N TYR A 24 -17.01 -1.31 -3.17
CA TYR A 24 -16.23 -0.18 -2.64
C TYR A 24 -15.61 0.69 -3.74
N TYR A 25 -15.10 0.09 -4.82
CA TYR A 25 -14.63 0.85 -5.98
C TYR A 25 -15.75 1.72 -6.57
N ASP A 26 -16.95 1.16 -6.73
CA ASP A 26 -18.11 1.90 -7.21
C ASP A 26 -18.54 3.03 -6.24
N GLN A 27 -18.32 2.87 -4.91
CA GLN A 27 -18.57 3.97 -3.95
C GLN A 27 -17.61 5.14 -4.16
N ILE A 28 -16.33 4.90 -4.45
CA ILE A 28 -15.35 5.96 -4.72
C ILE A 28 -15.80 6.80 -5.91
N LYS A 29 -16.45 6.18 -6.91
CA LYS A 29 -16.89 6.83 -8.15
C LYS A 29 -18.17 7.64 -8.05
N LYS A 30 -18.87 7.63 -6.92
CA LYS A 30 -20.07 8.44 -6.74
C LYS A 30 -19.73 9.94 -6.75
N ALA A 31 -20.70 10.78 -7.13
CA ALA A 31 -20.55 12.24 -7.14
C ALA A 31 -20.36 12.81 -5.72
N ALA A 32 -20.97 12.15 -4.72
CA ALA A 32 -20.71 12.37 -3.30
C ALA A 32 -20.26 11.02 -2.70
N PRO A 33 -18.95 10.70 -2.76
CA PRO A 33 -18.42 9.48 -2.17
C PRO A 33 -18.65 9.48 -0.66
N LEU A 34 -18.77 8.28 -0.07
CA LEU A 34 -18.64 8.15 1.38
C LEU A 34 -17.27 8.68 1.81
N GLU A 35 -17.21 9.32 2.97
CA GLU A 35 -16.00 9.98 3.48
C GLU A 35 -14.78 9.04 3.52
N ASN A 36 -15.02 7.77 3.81
CA ASN A 36 -14.05 6.70 3.95
C ASN A 36 -14.09 5.68 2.78
N ALA A 37 -14.63 6.05 1.61
CA ALA A 37 -14.79 5.11 0.50
C ALA A 37 -13.45 4.53 0.01
N VAL A 38 -12.40 5.36 -0.04
CA VAL A 38 -11.05 4.94 -0.44
C VAL A 38 -10.43 4.03 0.62
N ASP A 39 -10.56 4.39 1.90
CA ASP A 39 -10.08 3.57 3.02
C ASP A 39 -10.75 2.21 3.03
N ASN A 40 -12.07 2.18 2.89
CA ASN A 40 -12.83 0.94 2.86
C ASN A 40 -12.40 0.05 1.70
N PHE A 41 -12.14 0.62 0.52
CA PHE A 41 -11.63 -0.15 -0.61
C PHE A 41 -10.30 -0.82 -0.27
N TRP A 42 -9.34 -0.08 0.28
CA TRP A 42 -8.02 -0.62 0.61
C TRP A 42 -8.01 -1.56 1.81
N ASN A 43 -8.78 -1.25 2.85
CA ASN A 43 -8.98 -2.13 4.01
C ASN A 43 -9.55 -3.50 3.63
N ASN A 44 -10.32 -3.58 2.54
CA ASN A 44 -10.83 -4.85 2.02
C ASN A 44 -9.94 -5.47 0.95
N THR A 45 -9.13 -4.67 0.25
CA THR A 45 -8.23 -5.16 -0.81
C THR A 45 -6.95 -5.78 -0.25
N LEU A 46 -6.28 -5.09 0.67
CA LEU A 46 -5.00 -5.49 1.24
C LEU A 46 -5.00 -6.88 1.91
N PRO A 47 -6.06 -7.30 2.63
CA PRO A 47 -6.12 -8.64 3.23
C PRO A 47 -6.07 -9.79 2.23
N HIS A 48 -6.26 -9.55 0.93
CA HIS A 48 -6.10 -10.58 -0.10
C HIS A 48 -4.63 -10.83 -0.48
N TYR A 49 -3.73 -9.92 -0.13
CA TYR A 49 -2.30 -10.01 -0.43
C TYR A 49 -1.50 -10.28 0.85
N PHE A 50 -1.76 -9.48 1.88
CA PHE A 50 -1.07 -9.50 3.18
C PHE A 50 -1.91 -10.29 4.17
N THR A 51 -1.80 -11.61 4.07
CA THR A 51 -2.65 -12.55 4.79
C THR A 51 -2.04 -12.97 6.14
N GLN A 52 -2.90 -13.36 7.09
CA GLN A 52 -2.45 -13.79 8.42
C GLN A 52 -1.64 -15.10 8.40
N ASP A 53 -1.91 -16.01 7.45
CA ASP A 53 -1.10 -17.23 7.23
C ASP A 53 0.33 -16.90 6.80
N LYS A 54 0.56 -15.70 6.25
CA LYS A 54 1.89 -15.15 5.95
C LYS A 54 2.37 -14.19 7.04
N PHE A 55 1.79 -14.24 8.24
CA PHE A 55 2.18 -13.43 9.40
C PHE A 55 2.01 -11.92 9.24
N TYR A 56 1.10 -11.48 8.36
CA TYR A 56 0.77 -10.06 8.24
C TYR A 56 -0.44 -9.65 9.08
N GLY A 57 -0.40 -8.41 9.56
CA GLY A 57 -1.52 -7.68 10.13
C GLY A 57 -1.71 -6.35 9.42
N ILE A 58 -2.96 -5.93 9.23
CA ILE A 58 -3.31 -4.62 8.64
C ILE A 58 -3.95 -3.80 9.74
N GLU A 59 -3.41 -2.61 9.97
CA GLU A 59 -3.88 -1.68 10.99
C GLU A 59 -4.27 -0.37 10.30
N GLN A 60 -5.47 0.10 10.60
CA GLN A 60 -5.89 1.47 10.31
C GLN A 60 -5.54 2.32 11.51
N GLU A 61 -4.93 3.48 11.30
CA GLU A 61 -4.56 4.35 12.41
C GLU A 61 -5.80 5.10 12.93
N GLN A 62 -6.57 4.45 13.81
CA GLN A 62 -7.67 5.09 14.54
C GLN A 62 -7.12 5.80 15.80
N ARG A 63 -6.84 7.11 15.72
CA ARG A 63 -7.04 8.10 16.82
C ARG A 63 -6.50 9.49 16.48
N SER A 64 -7.30 10.50 16.81
CA SER A 64 -6.89 11.88 17.02
C SER A 64 -6.02 11.97 18.28
N LEU A 65 -4.72 12.20 18.12
CA LEU A 65 -3.84 12.65 19.20
C LEU A 65 -3.49 14.11 18.91
N GLU A 66 -3.83 14.97 19.86
CA GLU A 66 -3.87 16.44 19.77
C GLU A 66 -2.52 17.11 19.44
N GLU A 67 -1.42 16.36 19.30
CA GLU A 67 -0.06 16.93 19.20
C GLU A 67 0.75 16.47 17.96
N ALA A 68 0.18 15.70 17.03
CA ALA A 68 0.85 15.33 15.78
C ALA A 68 -0.12 15.21 14.60
N ILE A 69 -0.82 16.30 14.29
CA ILE A 69 -2.00 16.32 13.41
C ILE A 69 -1.65 16.15 11.90
N GLU A 70 -0.41 16.35 11.46
CA GLU A 70 -0.10 16.50 10.03
C GLU A 70 0.73 15.38 9.36
N ALA A 71 1.08 14.29 10.07
CA ALA A 71 2.18 13.42 9.60
C ALA A 71 1.95 11.89 9.71
N ARG A 72 0.71 11.39 9.60
CA ARG A 72 0.44 9.93 9.70
C ARG A 72 -0.26 9.39 8.46
N ALA A 73 0.09 8.16 8.08
CA ALA A 73 -0.56 7.45 6.98
C ALA A 73 -1.82 6.74 7.46
N ASP A 74 -2.83 6.65 6.59
CA ASP A 74 -4.16 6.15 6.94
C ASP A 74 -4.18 4.65 7.25
N CYS A 75 -3.33 3.87 6.57
CA CYS A 75 -3.15 2.45 6.87
C CYS A 75 -1.68 2.04 6.85
N PHE A 76 -1.36 1.02 7.63
CA PHE A 76 -0.06 0.35 7.56
C PHE A 76 -0.20 -1.16 7.72
N ILE A 77 0.80 -1.85 7.17
CA ILE A 77 0.88 -3.31 7.19
C ILE A 77 2.08 -3.69 8.03
N ARG A 78 1.83 -4.54 9.02
CA ARG A 78 2.86 -5.17 9.84
C ARG A 78 3.15 -6.58 9.36
N TYR A 79 4.41 -6.97 9.44
CA TYR A 79 4.86 -8.35 9.36
C TYR A 79 5.38 -8.79 10.73
N ILE A 80 5.04 -9.99 11.18
CA ILE A 80 5.56 -10.56 12.42
C ILE A 80 6.79 -11.40 12.10
N ARG A 81 7.98 -10.88 12.42
CA ARG A 81 9.26 -11.57 12.22
C ARG A 81 9.80 -12.02 13.58
N HIS A 82 9.92 -13.34 13.78
CA HIS A 82 10.35 -13.94 15.06
C HIS A 82 9.57 -13.43 16.28
N GLY A 83 8.25 -13.23 16.14
CA GLY A 83 7.40 -12.69 17.21
C GLY A 83 7.48 -11.17 17.41
N TYR A 84 8.31 -10.46 16.64
CA TYR A 84 8.41 -9.00 16.68
C TYR A 84 7.64 -8.35 15.52
N PRO A 85 6.74 -7.39 15.81
CA PRO A 85 6.02 -6.67 14.77
C PRO A 85 6.91 -5.61 14.10
N ILE A 86 7.03 -5.67 12.78
CA ILE A 86 7.73 -4.67 11.95
C ILE A 86 6.75 -4.06 10.94
N LYS A 87 6.78 -2.73 10.74
CA LYS A 87 5.96 -2.06 9.70
C LYS A 87 6.70 -2.18 8.37
N VAL A 88 6.03 -2.66 7.34
CA VAL A 88 6.67 -2.99 6.05
C VAL A 88 6.06 -2.25 4.85
N VAL A 89 4.77 -1.93 4.93
CA VAL A 89 4.05 -1.15 3.91
C VAL A 89 3.24 -0.06 4.60
N LEU A 90 3.29 1.15 4.08
CA LEU A 90 2.44 2.27 4.51
C LEU A 90 1.62 2.79 3.33
N MET A 91 0.36 3.15 3.57
CA MET A 91 -0.52 3.68 2.56
C MET A 91 -1.19 4.97 3.04
N GLU A 92 -0.99 6.03 2.27
CA GLU A 92 -1.67 7.31 2.42
C GLU A 92 -2.84 7.36 1.44
N THR A 93 -4.03 7.64 1.94
CA THR A 93 -5.27 7.71 1.16
C THR A 93 -5.79 9.15 1.11
N ARG A 94 -6.31 9.54 -0.06
CA ARG A 94 -6.97 10.82 -0.27
C ARG A 94 -8.25 10.60 -1.06
N ARG A 95 -9.22 11.48 -0.80
CA ARG A 95 -10.53 11.45 -1.45
C ARG A 95 -10.40 11.72 -2.95
N ARG A 96 -11.40 11.26 -3.69
CA ARG A 96 -11.62 11.64 -5.09
C ARG A 96 -11.89 13.14 -5.22
N GLY A 97 -11.51 13.73 -6.35
CA GLY A 97 -11.76 15.13 -6.71
C GLY A 97 -10.48 15.95 -6.91
N SER A 98 -9.34 15.43 -6.47
CA SER A 98 -8.03 16.09 -6.54
C SER A 98 -6.98 15.27 -7.30
N GLU A 99 -7.40 14.26 -8.07
CA GLU A 99 -6.47 13.35 -8.76
C GLU A 99 -5.64 14.05 -9.84
N ALA A 100 -6.18 15.11 -10.45
CA ALA A 100 -5.48 15.94 -11.42
C ALA A 100 -4.56 17.00 -10.78
N GLN A 101 -4.65 17.19 -9.45
CA GLN A 101 -3.90 18.23 -8.74
C GLN A 101 -2.54 17.68 -8.31
N GLN A 102 -1.49 18.04 -9.05
CA GLN A 102 -0.12 17.64 -8.74
C GLN A 102 0.31 18.00 -7.30
N SER A 103 -0.14 19.16 -6.80
CA SER A 103 0.13 19.59 -5.41
C SER A 103 -0.42 18.63 -4.36
N THR A 104 -1.58 18.00 -4.61
CA THR A 104 -2.18 17.01 -3.70
C THR A 104 -1.33 15.74 -3.65
N TRP A 105 -0.85 15.26 -4.81
CA TRP A 105 0.08 14.14 -4.86
C TRP A 105 1.38 14.44 -4.11
N GLU A 106 1.98 15.60 -4.35
CA GLU A 106 3.21 16.00 -3.68
C GLU A 106 3.03 16.14 -2.16
N GLN A 107 1.89 16.67 -1.71
CA GLN A 107 1.59 16.74 -0.28
C GLN A 107 1.45 15.36 0.35
N ALA A 108 0.71 14.45 -0.30
CA ALA A 108 0.54 13.08 0.17
C ALA A 108 1.88 12.33 0.21
N VAL A 109 2.74 12.50 -0.81
CA VAL A 109 4.09 11.91 -0.83
C VAL A 109 4.97 12.50 0.28
N ARG A 110 4.93 13.81 0.53
CA ARG A 110 5.67 14.43 1.65
C ARG A 110 5.21 13.88 3.00
N GLN A 111 3.90 13.79 3.22
CA GLN A 111 3.33 13.23 4.45
C GLN A 111 3.77 11.78 4.66
N LEU A 112 3.63 10.94 3.62
CA LEU A 112 4.05 9.55 3.64
C LEU A 112 5.55 9.40 3.88
N THR A 113 6.38 10.25 3.26
CA THR A 113 7.84 10.26 3.45
C THR A 113 8.20 10.59 4.91
N ASN A 114 7.56 11.61 5.49
CA ASN A 114 7.81 12.00 6.88
C ASN A 114 7.41 10.86 7.83
N TYR A 115 6.29 10.20 7.58
CA TYR A 115 5.86 9.11 8.43
C TYR A 115 6.77 7.88 8.34
N LEU A 116 7.25 7.54 7.14
CA LEU A 116 8.21 6.45 6.95
C LEU A 116 9.55 6.69 7.66
N LYS A 117 10.01 7.94 7.75
CA LYS A 117 11.20 8.30 8.55
C LYS A 117 10.96 8.06 10.04
N LEU A 118 9.78 8.41 10.52
CA LEU A 118 9.36 8.20 11.90
C LEU A 118 9.31 6.69 12.21
N VAL A 119 8.60 5.91 11.39
CA VAL A 119 8.55 4.45 11.48
C VAL A 119 9.95 3.82 11.51
N ARG A 120 10.85 4.29 10.64
CA ARG A 120 12.23 3.79 10.63
C ARG A 120 12.99 4.07 11.91
N THR A 121 12.74 5.22 12.54
CA THR A 121 13.39 5.63 13.77
C THR A 121 12.86 4.84 14.97
N GLU A 122 11.57 4.50 14.96
CA GLU A 122 10.91 3.70 16.00
C GLU A 122 11.19 2.19 15.88
N GLN A 123 11.52 1.70 14.68
CA GLN A 123 11.77 0.28 14.46
C GLN A 123 13.06 -0.20 15.14
N HIS A 124 12.98 -1.39 15.73
CA HIS A 124 14.14 -2.08 16.30
C HIS A 124 15.29 -2.22 15.27
N GLN A 125 16.53 -2.30 15.76
CA GLN A 125 17.75 -2.35 14.94
C GLN A 125 17.68 -3.34 13.76
N HIS A 126 17.00 -4.48 13.94
CA HIS A 126 16.85 -5.50 12.91
C HIS A 126 15.99 -5.08 11.71
N ALA A 127 15.11 -4.10 11.85
CA ALA A 127 14.22 -3.62 10.78
C ALA A 127 14.58 -2.20 10.28
N ALA A 128 15.52 -1.51 10.94
CA ALA A 128 15.97 -0.17 10.54
C ALA A 128 16.71 -0.15 9.19
N ASN A 129 17.28 -1.29 8.79
CA ASN A 129 18.01 -1.48 7.54
C ASN A 129 17.18 -2.15 6.43
N GLU A 130 15.88 -2.34 6.63
CA GLU A 130 15.00 -2.91 5.61
C GLU A 130 14.43 -1.80 4.70
N ILE A 131 14.14 -2.16 3.45
CA ILE A 131 13.39 -1.27 2.54
C ILE A 131 11.95 -1.20 3.04
N LEU A 132 11.42 0.02 3.18
CA LEU A 132 10.01 0.23 3.45
C LEU A 132 9.29 0.49 2.12
N TYR A 133 8.18 -0.19 1.90
CA TYR A 133 7.35 0.02 0.72
C TYR A 133 6.19 0.94 1.06
N ALA A 134 5.67 1.64 0.05
CA ALA A 134 4.62 2.59 0.30
C ALA A 134 3.72 2.80 -0.91
N ALA A 135 2.53 3.33 -0.67
CA ALA A 135 1.63 3.76 -1.74
C ALA A 135 0.89 5.04 -1.34
N VAL A 136 0.60 5.87 -2.34
CA VAL A 136 -0.34 6.98 -2.23
C VAL A 136 -1.52 6.68 -3.14
N THR A 137 -2.73 6.78 -2.61
CA THR A 137 -3.97 6.61 -3.38
C THR A 137 -4.80 7.89 -3.31
N ILE A 138 -5.27 8.38 -4.44
CA ILE A 138 -6.19 9.51 -4.52
C ILE A 138 -7.38 9.07 -5.39
N GLY A 139 -8.56 9.00 -4.79
CA GLY A 139 -9.74 8.48 -5.47
C GLY A 139 -9.52 7.06 -5.99
N THR A 140 -9.66 6.85 -7.32
CA THR A 140 -9.47 5.54 -7.97
C THR A 140 -8.07 5.34 -8.55
N TYR A 141 -7.10 6.16 -8.15
CA TYR A 141 -5.74 6.11 -8.66
C TYR A 141 -4.74 5.85 -7.55
N VAL A 142 -3.68 5.10 -7.86
CA VAL A 142 -2.61 4.76 -6.91
C VAL A 142 -1.23 4.92 -7.52
N ARG A 143 -0.28 5.40 -6.72
CA ARG A 143 1.17 5.41 -7.02
C ARG A 143 1.90 4.61 -5.97
N PHE A 144 2.94 3.91 -6.39
CA PHE A 144 3.74 3.03 -5.53
C PHE A 144 5.15 3.56 -5.37
N TYR A 145 5.70 3.40 -4.18
CA TYR A 145 7.00 3.92 -3.80
C TYR A 145 7.76 2.93 -2.93
N TYR A 146 9.04 3.23 -2.73
CA TYR A 146 9.86 2.59 -1.71
C TYR A 146 10.86 3.58 -1.12
N LEU A 147 11.22 3.36 0.14
CA LEU A 147 12.22 4.13 0.87
C LEU A 147 13.37 3.21 1.26
N VAL A 148 14.54 3.41 0.65
CA VAL A 148 15.76 2.67 0.96
C VAL A 148 16.31 3.10 2.33
N PRO A 149 17.02 2.23 3.07
CA PRO A 149 17.69 2.61 4.31
C PRO A 149 18.57 3.84 4.14
N LYS A 150 18.57 4.72 5.15
CA LYS A 150 19.36 5.98 5.21
C LYS A 150 19.00 7.06 4.20
N GLU A 151 18.06 6.80 3.28
CA GLU A 151 17.56 7.83 2.37
C GLU A 151 16.48 8.69 3.03
N LEU A 152 16.37 9.93 2.54
CA LEU A 152 15.45 10.94 3.05
C LEU A 152 14.22 11.16 2.17
N GLU A 153 14.18 10.53 1.00
CA GLU A 153 13.15 10.76 -0.02
C GLU A 153 12.63 9.43 -0.55
N LEU A 154 11.32 9.37 -0.81
CA LEU A 154 10.72 8.24 -1.49
C LEU A 154 11.17 8.17 -2.95
N ARG A 155 11.39 6.94 -3.43
CA ARG A 155 11.62 6.66 -4.84
C ARG A 155 10.39 6.02 -5.46
N ASP A 156 10.11 6.36 -6.71
CA ASP A 156 9.06 5.69 -7.48
C ASP A 156 9.35 4.20 -7.62
N TYR A 157 8.34 3.36 -7.37
CA TYR A 157 8.47 1.93 -7.53
C TYR A 157 8.60 1.58 -9.02
N LYS A 158 9.70 0.88 -9.34
CA LYS A 158 10.00 0.48 -10.72
C LYS A 158 8.98 -0.54 -11.21
N SER A 159 8.24 -0.14 -12.23
CA SER A 159 7.10 -0.86 -12.81
C SER A 159 6.91 -0.44 -14.27
N THR A 160 5.90 -0.97 -14.96
CA THR A 160 5.65 -0.67 -16.38
C THR A 160 5.40 0.82 -16.64
N ARG A 161 4.85 1.55 -15.65
CA ARG A 161 4.62 3.00 -15.69
C ARG A 161 5.30 3.69 -14.50
N THR A 162 6.62 3.49 -14.37
CA THR A 162 7.41 4.08 -13.26
C THR A 162 7.21 5.60 -13.18
N GLY A 163 6.87 6.11 -11.99
CA GLY A 163 6.63 7.52 -11.73
C GLY A 163 5.21 8.01 -12.07
N ASP A 164 4.37 7.14 -12.62
CA ASP A 164 2.99 7.45 -12.97
C ASP A 164 1.99 6.80 -12.00
N TYR A 165 0.72 7.19 -12.12
CA TYR A 165 -0.39 6.59 -11.40
C TYR A 165 -1.06 5.47 -12.19
N TYR A 166 -1.61 4.51 -11.45
CA TYR A 166 -2.41 3.41 -11.94
C TYR A 166 -3.88 3.65 -11.60
N GLU A 167 -4.78 3.56 -12.57
CA GLU A 167 -6.22 3.53 -12.32
C GLU A 167 -6.60 2.10 -11.89
N LEU A 168 -7.26 1.97 -10.74
CA LEU A 168 -7.46 0.67 -10.09
C LEU A 168 -8.17 -0.37 -10.97
N LYS A 169 -9.12 0.04 -11.81
CA LYS A 169 -9.84 -0.87 -12.69
C LYS A 169 -9.09 -1.13 -13.99
N ASP A 170 -8.56 -0.09 -14.62
CA ASP A 170 -7.97 -0.19 -15.95
C ASP A 170 -6.56 -0.81 -15.88
N ASP A 171 -5.81 -0.53 -14.80
CA ASP A 171 -4.45 -1.02 -14.54
C ASP A 171 -4.41 -2.15 -13.49
N GLU A 172 -5.53 -2.84 -13.27
CA GLU A 172 -5.70 -3.89 -12.25
C GLU A 172 -4.59 -4.95 -12.26
N GLY A 173 -4.17 -5.33 -13.48
CA GLY A 173 -3.04 -6.23 -13.78
C GLY A 173 -1.76 -5.85 -13.04
N GLU A 174 -1.33 -4.61 -13.24
CA GLU A 174 -0.07 -4.10 -12.69
C GLU A 174 -0.19 -3.84 -11.19
N VAL A 175 -1.34 -3.33 -10.72
CA VAL A 175 -1.60 -3.14 -9.28
C VAL A 175 -1.47 -4.46 -8.52
N HIS A 176 -2.09 -5.53 -9.02
CA HIS A 176 -1.98 -6.86 -8.41
C HIS A 176 -0.55 -7.38 -8.41
N LYS A 177 0.18 -7.19 -9.51
CA LYS A 177 1.58 -7.60 -9.63
C LYS A 177 2.44 -6.86 -8.60
N ILE A 178 2.34 -5.54 -8.49
CA ILE A 178 3.12 -4.75 -7.53
C ILE A 178 2.80 -5.15 -6.09
N LEU A 179 1.53 -5.34 -5.73
CA LEU A 179 1.15 -5.79 -4.38
C LEU A 179 1.69 -7.19 -4.06
N THR A 180 1.66 -8.11 -5.04
CA THR A 180 2.27 -9.43 -4.90
C THR A 180 3.78 -9.35 -4.73
N GLU A 181 4.44 -8.44 -5.45
CA GLU A 181 5.88 -8.18 -5.28
C GLU A 181 6.20 -7.57 -3.92
N PHE A 182 5.36 -6.66 -3.38
CA PHE A 182 5.53 -6.14 -2.02
C PHE A 182 5.49 -7.28 -1.00
N VAL A 183 4.54 -8.21 -1.11
CA VAL A 183 4.49 -9.41 -0.26
C VAL A 183 5.78 -10.21 -0.41
N ALA A 184 6.19 -10.55 -1.64
CA ALA A 184 7.40 -11.34 -1.87
C ALA A 184 8.68 -10.67 -1.33
N LYS A 185 8.76 -9.34 -1.33
CA LYS A 185 9.91 -8.56 -0.86
C LYS A 185 9.93 -8.30 0.64
N THR A 186 8.80 -8.43 1.31
CA THR A 186 8.65 -8.17 2.76
C THR A 186 8.42 -9.45 3.55
N TYR A 187 8.19 -10.56 2.86
CA TYR A 187 8.05 -11.87 3.46
C TYR A 187 9.45 -12.46 3.71
N HIS A 188 9.76 -12.67 4.99
CA HIS A 188 11.03 -13.26 5.42
C HIS A 188 10.71 -14.58 6.12
N TRP A 189 10.65 -15.67 5.36
CA TRP A 189 10.63 -17.02 5.93
C TRP A 189 12.04 -17.40 6.34
N GLU A 190 12.40 -17.06 7.57
CA GLU A 190 13.53 -17.62 8.33
C GLU A 190 13.16 -17.57 9.82
#